data_AF-A0A925AXK0-F1
#
_entry.id   AF-A0A925AXK0-F1
#
_cell.length_a   1.000
_cell.length_b   1.000
_cell.length_c   1.000
_cell.angle_alpha   90.00
_cell.angle_beta   90.00
_cell.angle_gamma   90.00
#
_symmetry.space_group_name_H-M   'P 1'
#
loop_
_entity.id
_entity.type
_entity.pdbx_description
1 polymer ?
#
loop_
_entity_poly.entity_id
_entity_poly.type
_entity_poly.pdbx_seq_one_letter_code
_entity_poly.pdbx_strand_id
1 'polypeptide(L)'
;MDCRRFRNQHLGFMDNALPDEEISGMRRHLADCADCAARDTSIRRALLIFRNLPAVQPSPNFAARLNSRIRQLNNAEQLASLHRGPSLGSFVAAAAALVAVGFFAVSAFDWDEPSRGLALEPVLATAPAPAAPLVTSTYVTSASAGTPVWSAAMFAEQVPLHFLNADGR
;
A
#
# COMPACT_ATOMS: atom_id res chain seq x y z
N MET A 1 31.38 25.76 33.02
CA MET A 1 30.71 26.50 31.92
C MET A 1 31.36 27.87 31.80
N ASP A 2 31.51 28.36 30.58
CA ASP A 2 32.02 29.69 30.25
C ASP A 2 30.86 30.70 30.02
N CYS A 3 31.15 32.00 30.16
CA CYS A 3 30.15 33.06 30.05
C CYS A 3 29.51 33.16 28.66
N ARG A 4 30.18 32.72 27.59
CA ARG A 4 29.62 32.72 26.24
C ARG A 4 28.54 31.64 26.12
N ARG A 5 28.84 30.41 26.53
CA ARG A 5 27.87 29.32 26.53
C ARG A 5 26.67 29.64 27.43
N PHE A 6 26.90 30.20 28.62
CA PHE A 6 25.82 30.65 29.50
C PHE A 6 24.87 31.62 28.78
N ARG A 7 25.40 32.66 28.13
CA ARG A 7 24.58 33.65 27.41
C ARG A 7 23.78 33.05 26.26
N ASN A 8 24.37 32.11 25.53
CA ASN A 8 23.70 31.45 24.40
C ASN A 8 22.57 30.52 24.85
N GLN A 9 22.70 29.90 26.03
CA GLN A 9 21.72 28.96 26.58
C GLN A 9 20.78 29.61 27.62
N HIS A 10 20.94 30.90 27.90
CA HIS A 10 20.22 31.58 29.00
C HIS A 10 18.70 31.50 28.86
N LEU A 11 18.15 31.65 27.65
CA LEU A 11 16.72 31.52 27.41
C LEU A 11 16.21 30.11 27.73
N GLY A 12 16.89 29.07 27.23
CA GLY A 12 16.52 27.68 27.53
C GLY A 12 16.59 27.38 29.03
N PHE A 13 17.55 27.97 29.74
CA PHE A 13 17.64 27.87 31.19
C PHE A 13 16.50 28.57 31.93
N MET A 14 16.09 29.75 31.46
CA MET A 14 14.95 30.48 32.03
C MET A 14 13.63 29.75 31.84
N ASP A 15 13.46 29.10 30.68
CA ASP A 15 12.24 28.37 30.31
C ASP A 15 12.25 26.90 30.78
N ASN A 16 13.29 26.49 31.52
CA ASN A 16 13.48 25.10 31.98
C ASN A 16 13.42 24.08 30.82
N ALA A 17 13.96 24.45 29.67
CA ALA A 17 13.97 23.69 28.43
C ALA A 17 15.32 23.01 28.15
N LEU A 18 16.25 23.05 29.10
CA LEU A 18 17.55 22.38 29.01
C LEU A 18 17.54 21.05 29.78
N PRO A 19 18.41 20.09 29.42
CA PRO A 19 18.67 18.90 30.22
C PRO A 19 19.13 19.25 31.64
N ASP A 20 18.88 18.35 32.60
CA ASP A 20 19.21 18.56 34.01
C ASP A 20 20.71 18.77 34.24
N GLU A 21 21.58 18.12 33.46
CA GLU A 21 23.03 18.35 33.55
C GLU A 21 23.42 19.79 33.18
N GLU A 22 22.78 20.35 32.15
CA GLU A 22 23.03 21.71 31.69
C GLU A 22 22.47 22.72 32.69
N ILE A 23 21.27 22.48 33.23
CA ILE A 23 20.66 23.33 34.29
C ILE A 23 21.60 23.40 35.50
N SER A 24 22.14 22.26 35.93
CA SER A 24 23.07 22.20 37.06
C SER A 24 24.36 22.97 36.78
N GLY A 25 24.90 22.84 35.55
CA GLY A 25 26.05 23.61 35.09
C GLY A 25 25.80 25.12 35.08
N MET A 26 24.60 25.55 34.67
CA MET A 26 24.20 26.96 34.65
C MET A 26 24.01 27.54 36.05
N ARG A 27 23.39 26.79 36.98
CA ARG A 27 23.27 27.21 38.39
C ARG A 27 24.63 27.41 39.05
N ARG A 28 25.57 26.49 38.81
CA ARG A 28 26.94 26.61 39.32
C ARG A 28 27.62 27.87 38.77
N HIS A 29 27.50 28.10 37.45
CA HIS A 29 28.09 29.30 36.84
C HIS A 29 27.50 30.61 37.39
N LEU A 30 26.21 30.66 37.72
CA LEU A 30 25.59 31.81 38.36
C LEU A 30 26.13 32.08 39.77
N ALA A 31 26.49 31.03 40.52
CA ALA A 31 27.12 31.18 41.83
C ALA A 31 28.56 31.72 41.71
N ASP A 32 29.27 31.31 40.67
CA ASP A 32 30.70 31.60 40.52
C ASP A 32 30.99 32.90 39.74
N CYS A 33 30.06 33.40 38.91
CA CYS A 33 30.27 34.55 38.02
C CYS A 33 29.29 35.70 38.30
N ALA A 34 29.82 36.78 38.89
CA ALA A 34 29.05 37.98 39.23
C ALA A 34 28.42 38.67 38.01
N ASP A 35 29.12 38.73 36.87
CA ASP A 35 28.60 39.37 35.65
C ASP A 35 27.38 38.63 35.08
N CYS A 36 27.45 37.30 35.04
CA CYS A 36 26.34 36.47 34.60
C CYS A 36 25.17 36.50 35.59
N ALA A 37 25.45 36.58 36.89
CA ALA A 37 24.41 36.74 37.92
C ALA A 37 23.69 38.09 37.81
N ALA A 38 24.43 39.18 37.58
CA ALA A 38 23.85 40.50 37.36
C ALA A 38 22.96 40.53 36.10
N ARG A 39 23.40 39.86 35.03
CA ARG A 39 22.62 39.71 33.79
C ARG A 39 21.36 38.87 33.99
N ASP A 40 21.44 37.73 34.66
CA ASP A 40 20.25 36.90 34.95
C ASP A 40 19.22 37.70 35.78
N THR A 41 19.70 38.43 36.78
CA THR A 41 18.87 39.31 37.61
C THR A 41 18.20 40.41 36.77
N SER A 42 18.93 41.08 35.89
CA SER A 42 18.35 42.16 35.06
C SER A 42 17.27 41.63 34.10
N ILE A 43 17.50 40.47 33.49
CA ILE A 43 16.52 39.84 32.58
C ILE A 43 15.28 39.40 33.36
N ARG A 44 15.45 38.75 34.53
CA ARG A 44 14.30 38.36 35.38
C ARG A 44 13.49 39.56 35.84
N ARG A 45 14.15 40.66 36.21
CA ARG A 45 13.47 41.92 36.56
C ARG A 45 12.70 42.50 35.38
N ALA A 46 13.28 42.49 34.18
CA ALA A 46 12.59 42.94 32.97
C ALA A 46 11.34 42.07 32.69
N LEU A 47 11.44 40.74 32.84
CA LEU A 47 10.29 39.85 32.68
C LEU A 47 9.19 40.09 33.72
N LEU A 48 9.54 40.47 34.95
CA LEU A 48 8.53 40.85 35.93
C LEU A 48 7.72 42.07 35.48
N ILE A 49 8.35 43.04 34.82
CA ILE A 49 7.62 44.19 34.24
C ILE A 49 6.60 43.67 33.21
N PHE A 50 7.03 42.85 32.26
CA PHE A 50 6.14 42.27 31.23
C PHE A 50 5.00 41.44 31.82
N ARG A 51 5.25 40.68 32.89
CA ARG A 51 4.23 39.86 33.57
C ARG A 51 3.20 40.68 34.35
N ASN A 52 3.55 41.91 34.72
CA ASN A 52 2.66 42.82 35.44
C ASN A 52 1.95 43.83 34.53
N LEU A 53 2.08 43.69 33.20
CA LEU A 53 1.27 44.50 32.28
C LEU A 53 -0.21 44.13 32.39
N PRO A 54 -1.13 45.08 32.15
CA PRO A 54 -2.55 44.79 32.05
C PRO A 54 -2.81 43.65 31.06
N ALA A 55 -3.76 42.77 31.41
CA ALA A 55 -4.15 41.69 30.51
C ALA A 55 -4.62 42.27 29.17
N VAL A 56 -4.03 41.77 28.08
CA VAL A 56 -4.46 42.13 26.74
C VAL A 56 -5.87 41.58 26.53
N GLN A 57 -6.83 42.45 26.26
CA GLN A 57 -8.19 42.03 25.94
C GLN A 57 -8.23 41.54 24.48
N PRO A 58 -8.41 40.23 24.22
CA PRO A 58 -8.48 39.74 22.86
C PRO A 58 -9.79 40.18 22.19
N SER A 59 -9.78 40.21 20.86
CA SER A 59 -11.00 40.42 20.06
C SER A 59 -12.09 39.38 20.40
N PRO A 60 -13.38 39.73 20.21
CA PRO A 60 -14.46 38.76 20.37
C PRO A 60 -14.21 37.48 19.55
N ASN A 61 -14.57 36.32 20.12
CA ASN A 61 -14.39 35.00 19.52
C ASN A 61 -12.93 34.58 19.21
N PHE A 62 -11.92 35.32 19.71
CA PHE A 62 -10.51 34.98 19.49
C PHE A 62 -10.17 33.54 19.90
N ALA A 63 -10.58 33.11 21.10
CA ALA A 63 -10.30 31.76 21.59
C ALA A 63 -10.90 30.68 20.68
N ALA A 64 -12.11 30.89 20.17
CA ALA A 64 -12.75 29.97 19.23
C ALA A 64 -11.97 29.88 17.91
N ARG A 65 -11.57 31.04 17.35
CA ARG A 65 -10.77 31.12 16.11
C ARG A 65 -9.39 30.51 16.27
N LEU A 66 -8.73 30.75 17.40
CA LEU A 66 -7.43 30.18 17.74
C LEU A 66 -7.52 28.66 17.82
N ASN A 67 -8.47 28.14 18.60
CA ASN A 67 -8.66 26.70 18.74
C ASN A 67 -9.05 26.02 17.43
N SER A 68 -9.88 26.66 16.59
CA SER A 68 -10.17 26.12 15.26
C SER A 68 -8.92 26.07 14.39
N ARG A 69 -8.06 27.09 14.47
CA ARG A 69 -6.83 27.14 13.68
C ARG A 69 -5.81 26.10 14.13
N ILE A 70 -5.63 25.93 15.44
CA ILE A 70 -4.74 24.90 16.00
C ILE A 70 -5.20 23.51 15.55
N ARG A 71 -6.51 23.21 15.63
CA ARG A 71 -7.05 21.93 15.14
C ARG A 71 -6.81 21.73 13.65
N GLN A 72 -7.01 22.75 12.82
CA GLN A 72 -6.73 22.66 11.39
C GLN A 72 -5.26 22.33 11.10
N LEU A 73 -4.33 22.98 11.80
CA LEU A 73 -2.89 22.73 11.62
C LEU A 73 -2.50 21.33 12.08
N ASN A 74 -2.97 20.90 13.25
CA ASN A 74 -2.70 19.54 13.75
C ASN A 74 -3.27 18.47 12.81
N ASN A 75 -4.47 18.68 12.28
CA ASN A 75 -5.08 17.75 11.32
C ASN A 75 -4.29 17.72 10.00
N ALA A 76 -3.81 18.87 9.52
CA ALA A 76 -2.98 18.94 8.32
C ALA A 76 -1.64 18.21 8.50
N GLU A 77 -1.00 18.36 9.66
CA GLU A 77 0.22 17.63 10.01
C GLU A 77 -0.02 16.12 10.14
N GLN A 78 -1.14 15.71 10.76
CA GLN A 78 -1.52 14.30 10.84
C GLN A 78 -1.75 13.71 9.45
N LEU A 79 -2.50 14.39 8.58
CA LEU A 79 -2.72 13.95 7.21
C LEU A 79 -1.41 13.89 6.42
N ALA A 80 -0.53 14.88 6.56
CA ALA A 80 0.80 14.87 5.95
C ALA A 80 1.68 13.71 6.47
N SER A 81 1.54 13.34 7.75
CA SER A 81 2.26 12.20 8.33
C SER A 81 1.78 10.86 7.79
N LEU A 82 0.49 10.73 7.45
CA LEU A 82 -0.06 9.55 6.78
C LEU A 82 0.39 9.45 5.32
N HIS A 83 0.72 10.59 4.68
CA HIS A 83 1.26 10.64 3.33
C HIS A 83 2.80 10.56 3.30
N ARG A 84 3.45 10.41 4.46
CA ARG A 84 4.86 10.08 4.53
C ARG A 84 5.00 8.67 3.96
N GLY A 85 5.63 8.57 2.79
CA GLY A 85 5.65 7.39 1.94
C GLY A 85 6.01 6.09 2.67
N PRO A 86 5.68 4.93 2.08
CA PRO A 86 5.83 3.63 2.73
C PRO A 86 7.25 3.47 3.27
N SER A 87 7.34 3.20 4.58
CA SER A 87 8.62 2.93 5.23
C SER A 87 9.18 1.60 4.72
N LEU A 88 10.50 1.40 4.87
CA LEU A 88 11.14 0.12 4.55
C LEU A 88 10.42 -1.07 5.19
N GLY A 89 9.91 -0.91 6.42
CA GLY A 89 9.13 -1.93 7.12
C GLY A 89 7.78 -2.27 6.47
N SER A 90 7.16 -1.30 5.80
CA SER A 90 5.90 -1.50 5.06
C SER A 90 6.12 -2.41 3.86
N PHE A 91 7.23 -2.25 3.15
CA PHE A 91 7.62 -3.14 2.05
C PHE A 91 7.96 -4.54 2.52
N VAL A 92 8.69 -4.68 3.63
CA VAL A 92 9.03 -5.98 4.21
C VAL A 92 7.77 -6.72 4.66
N ALA A 93 6.82 -6.03 5.30
CA ALA A 93 5.54 -6.62 5.70
C ALA A 93 4.70 -7.08 4.50
N ALA A 94 4.62 -6.28 3.44
CA ALA A 94 3.92 -6.66 2.21
C ALA A 94 4.56 -7.88 1.53
N ALA A 95 5.89 -7.91 1.43
CA ALA A 95 6.62 -9.06 0.89
C ALA A 95 6.40 -10.32 1.73
N ALA A 96 6.46 -10.21 3.06
CA ALA A 96 6.20 -11.33 3.97
C ALA A 96 4.75 -11.84 3.85
N ALA A 97 3.77 -10.95 3.69
CA ALA A 97 2.38 -11.33 3.47
C ALA A 97 2.20 -12.09 2.15
N LEU A 98 2.81 -11.63 1.06
CA LEU A 98 2.78 -12.33 -0.22
C LEU A 98 3.43 -13.72 -0.15
N VAL A 99 4.57 -13.83 0.54
CA VAL A 99 5.24 -15.12 0.77
C VAL A 99 4.36 -16.05 1.58
N ALA A 100 3.74 -15.56 2.66
CA ALA A 100 2.85 -16.36 3.49
C ALA A 100 1.62 -16.84 2.69
N VAL A 101 0.98 -15.97 1.91
CA VAL A 101 -0.16 -16.35 1.06
C VAL A 101 0.24 -17.40 0.02
N GLY A 102 1.38 -17.22 -0.64
CA GLY A 102 1.90 -18.20 -1.59
C GLY A 102 2.20 -19.56 -0.94
N PHE A 103 2.83 -19.53 0.25
CA PHE A 103 3.09 -20.74 1.03
C PHE A 103 1.80 -21.46 1.42
N PHE A 104 0.81 -20.72 1.91
CA PHE A 104 -0.50 -21.28 2.24
C PHE A 104 -1.19 -21.88 1.01
N ALA A 105 -1.18 -21.18 -0.14
CA ALA A 105 -1.79 -21.68 -1.37
C ALA A 105 -1.15 -22.98 -1.86
N VAL A 106 0.18 -23.10 -1.80
CA VAL A 106 0.89 -24.33 -2.18
C VAL A 106 0.59 -25.45 -1.18
N SER A 107 0.54 -25.16 0.12
CA SER A 107 0.31 -26.16 1.16
C SER A 107 -1.13 -26.68 1.23
N ALA A 108 -2.10 -25.88 0.77
CA ALA A 108 -3.53 -26.23 0.83
C ALA A 108 -4.05 -26.91 -0.43
N PHE A 109 -3.30 -26.86 -1.53
CA PHE A 109 -3.62 -27.63 -2.74
C PHE A 109 -3.03 -29.04 -2.61
N ASP A 110 -3.88 -30.06 -2.52
CA ASP A 110 -3.47 -31.45 -2.65
C ASP A 110 -3.09 -31.74 -4.11
N TRP A 111 -1.81 -31.60 -4.42
CA TRP A 111 -1.24 -31.91 -5.74
C TRP A 111 -1.23 -33.41 -6.06
N ASP A 112 -1.59 -34.25 -5.08
CA ASP A 112 -1.51 -35.71 -5.14
C ASP A 112 -2.80 -36.39 -5.62
N GLU A 113 -3.75 -35.66 -6.22
CA GLU A 113 -4.95 -36.29 -6.79
C GLU A 113 -4.53 -37.27 -7.89
N PRO A 114 -4.60 -38.60 -7.67
CA PRO A 114 -4.13 -39.56 -8.64
C PRO A 114 -5.04 -39.46 -9.86
N SER A 115 -4.44 -39.36 -11.05
CA SER A 115 -5.15 -39.30 -12.32
C SER A 115 -6.24 -40.38 -12.35
N ARG A 116 -7.51 -39.95 -12.20
CA ARG A 116 -8.67 -40.85 -12.27
C ARG A 116 -8.55 -41.63 -13.57
N GLY A 117 -8.30 -42.93 -13.46
CA GLY A 117 -8.26 -43.82 -14.61
C GLY A 117 -9.57 -43.67 -15.37
N LEU A 118 -9.49 -43.14 -16.59
CA LEU A 118 -10.62 -43.05 -17.50
C LEU A 118 -11.08 -44.49 -17.79
N ALA A 119 -12.16 -44.92 -17.14
CA ALA A 119 -12.84 -46.16 -17.48
C ALA A 119 -13.53 -45.96 -18.82
N LEU A 120 -12.84 -46.31 -19.91
CA LEU A 120 -13.41 -46.28 -21.24
C LEU A 120 -14.44 -47.41 -21.37
N GLU A 121 -15.67 -47.08 -21.76
CA GLU A 121 -16.68 -48.09 -22.07
C GLU A 121 -16.25 -48.95 -23.27
N PRO A 122 -16.58 -50.26 -23.27
CA PRO A 122 -16.21 -51.16 -24.35
C PRO A 122 -16.96 -50.80 -25.62
N VAL A 123 -16.21 -50.40 -26.66
CA VAL A 123 -16.76 -50.13 -27.98
C VAL A 123 -17.19 -51.44 -28.63
N LEU A 124 -18.50 -51.65 -28.79
CA LEU A 124 -19.07 -52.72 -29.61
C LEU A 124 -19.00 -52.31 -31.09
N ALA A 125 -18.01 -52.82 -31.81
CA ALA A 125 -17.90 -52.63 -33.25
C ALA A 125 -19.00 -53.42 -33.97
N THR A 126 -20.00 -52.73 -34.54
CA THR A 126 -20.95 -53.35 -35.48
C THR A 126 -20.35 -53.31 -36.89
N ALA A 127 -20.39 -54.44 -37.60
CA ALA A 127 -19.80 -54.55 -38.94
C ALA A 127 -20.51 -53.61 -39.94
N PRO A 128 -19.78 -52.95 -40.86
CA PRO A 128 -20.38 -52.03 -41.83
C PRO A 128 -21.25 -52.79 -42.85
N ALA A 129 -22.40 -52.21 -43.20
CA ALA A 129 -23.23 -52.70 -44.31
C ALA A 129 -22.45 -52.61 -45.65
N PRO A 130 -22.65 -53.56 -46.59
CA PRO A 130 -21.92 -53.57 -47.86
C PRO A 130 -22.22 -52.31 -48.69
N ALA A 131 -21.16 -51.69 -49.20
CA ALA A 131 -21.20 -50.42 -49.91
C ALA A 131 -22.02 -50.50 -51.21
N ALA A 132 -22.88 -49.49 -51.42
CA ALA A 132 -23.47 -49.22 -52.73
C ALA A 132 -22.37 -48.81 -53.73
N PRO A 133 -22.52 -49.10 -55.03
CA PRO A 133 -21.48 -48.82 -56.03
C PRO A 133 -21.22 -47.31 -56.16
N LEU A 134 -19.95 -46.92 -56.02
CA LEU A 134 -19.46 -45.57 -56.24
C LEU A 134 -19.57 -45.20 -57.73
N VAL A 135 -20.33 -44.16 -58.02
CA VAL A 135 -20.32 -43.49 -59.33
C VAL A 135 -19.16 -42.48 -59.32
N THR A 136 -18.06 -42.82 -59.99
CA THR A 136 -16.90 -41.94 -60.19
C THR A 136 -17.27 -40.84 -61.20
N SER A 137 -17.55 -39.63 -60.72
CA SER A 137 -17.65 -38.45 -61.60
C SER A 137 -16.27 -37.80 -61.71
N THR A 138 -15.63 -38.00 -62.86
CA THR A 138 -14.38 -37.35 -63.26
C THR A 138 -14.66 -35.94 -63.75
N TYR A 139 -14.66 -34.95 -62.86
CA TYR A 139 -14.61 -33.55 -63.26
C TYR A 139 -13.65 -32.74 -62.38
N VAL A 140 -12.69 -32.14 -63.09
CA VAL A 140 -11.86 -30.97 -62.74
C VAL A 140 -10.58 -31.24 -61.93
N THR A 141 -9.60 -31.74 -62.67
CA THR A 141 -8.22 -31.24 -62.70
C THR A 141 -8.16 -29.70 -62.85
N SER A 142 -7.14 -29.08 -62.22
CA SER A 142 -6.58 -27.72 -62.48
C SER A 142 -6.92 -26.60 -61.50
N ALA A 143 -6.13 -26.47 -60.43
CA ALA A 143 -5.51 -25.20 -60.06
C ALA A 143 -4.27 -25.46 -59.17
N SER A 144 -3.11 -25.24 -59.76
CA SER A 144 -1.80 -25.31 -59.13
C SER A 144 -1.48 -24.09 -58.26
N ALA A 145 -0.65 -24.33 -57.25
CA ALA A 145 0.25 -23.38 -56.58
C ALA A 145 -0.33 -22.46 -55.49
N GLY A 146 -0.21 -22.93 -54.25
CA GLY A 146 0.21 -22.11 -53.10
C GLY A 146 -0.89 -21.40 -52.30
N THR A 147 -1.47 -22.06 -51.30
CA THR A 147 -1.98 -21.51 -50.00
C THR A 147 -2.68 -22.61 -49.18
N PRO A 148 -2.81 -22.49 -47.84
CA PRO A 148 -2.89 -23.63 -46.92
C PRO A 148 -4.27 -24.35 -46.86
N VAL A 149 -4.19 -25.61 -46.47
CA VAL A 149 -5.18 -26.71 -46.38
C VAL A 149 -6.34 -26.47 -45.38
N TRP A 150 -6.85 -25.24 -45.27
CA TRP A 150 -7.85 -24.89 -44.24
C TRP A 150 -9.30 -24.91 -44.72
N SER A 151 -9.58 -25.09 -46.01
CA SER A 151 -10.97 -25.15 -46.50
C SER A 151 -11.66 -26.51 -46.34
N ALA A 152 -10.93 -27.62 -46.24
CA ALA A 152 -11.56 -28.95 -46.06
C ALA A 152 -12.09 -29.17 -44.62
N ALA A 153 -11.46 -28.56 -43.61
CA ALA A 153 -11.91 -28.67 -42.22
C ALA A 153 -13.23 -27.90 -41.97
N MET A 154 -13.46 -26.78 -42.64
CA MET A 154 -14.70 -26.00 -42.52
C MET A 154 -15.95 -26.69 -43.10
N PHE A 155 -15.79 -27.67 -44.00
CA PHE A 155 -16.92 -28.45 -44.53
C PHE A 155 -17.25 -29.68 -43.69
N ALA A 156 -16.36 -30.11 -42.79
CA ALA A 156 -16.62 -31.23 -41.88
C ALA A 156 -17.50 -30.84 -40.67
N GLU A 157 -17.63 -29.54 -40.35
CA GLU A 157 -18.54 -29.05 -39.31
C GLU A 157 -19.99 -28.90 -39.77
N GLN A 158 -20.28 -29.07 -41.07
CA GLN A 158 -21.66 -29.04 -41.59
C GLN A 158 -22.30 -30.44 -41.63
N VAL A 159 -21.93 -31.32 -40.69
CA VAL A 159 -22.74 -32.49 -40.36
C VAL A 159 -23.97 -31.99 -39.60
N PRO A 160 -25.19 -32.05 -40.17
CA PRO A 160 -26.38 -31.74 -39.40
C PRO A 160 -26.54 -32.82 -38.31
N LEU A 161 -26.30 -32.44 -37.06
CA LEU A 161 -26.74 -33.21 -35.90
C LEU A 161 -28.27 -33.20 -35.89
N HIS A 162 -28.88 -34.22 -36.49
CA HIS A 162 -30.30 -34.49 -36.36
C HIS A 162 -30.54 -35.01 -34.94
N PHE A 163 -30.84 -34.11 -34.01
CA PHE A 163 -31.43 -34.50 -32.73
C PHE A 163 -32.86 -34.97 -33.01
N LEU A 164 -33.12 -36.26 -32.79
CA LEU A 164 -34.48 -36.80 -32.72
C LEU A 164 -35.15 -36.20 -31.47
N ASN A 165 -35.98 -35.18 -31.65
CA ASN A 165 -36.94 -34.78 -30.64
C ASN A 165 -37.97 -35.90 -30.51
N ALA A 166 -37.85 -36.69 -29.44
CA ALA A 166 -38.89 -37.60 -29.02
C ALA A 166 -39.97 -36.80 -28.26
N ASP A 167 -40.91 -36.22 -28.98
CA ASP A 167 -42.19 -35.82 -28.40
C ASP A 167 -43.06 -37.07 -28.25
N GLY A 168 -43.06 -37.63 -27.04
CA GLY A 168 -43.95 -38.71 -26.62
C GLY A 168 -44.86 -38.21 -25.50
N ARG A 169 -46.13 -37.98 -25.86
CA ARG A 169 -47.26 -37.93 -24.93
C ARG A 169 -47.56 -39.31 -24.37
#